data_AF-A0A1Q5XFF5-F1
#
_entry.id   AF-A0A1Q5XFF5-F1
#
_cell.length_a   1.000
_cell.length_b   1.000
_cell.length_c   1.000
_cell.angle_alpha   90.00
_cell.angle_beta   90.00
_cell.angle_gamma   90.00
#
_symmetry.space_group_name_H-M   'P 1'
#
loop_
_entity.id
_entity.type
_entity.pdbx_description
1 polymer ?
#
loop_
_entity_poly.entity_id
_entity_poly.type
_entity_poly.pdbx_seq_one_letter_code
_entity_poly.pdbx_strand_id
1 'polypeptide(L)' 'MEEDYYCPLLNKGIELGLCMDINYEREKIANFNILTELRINKEEADHCCTKCPHHPFNK' A
#
# COMPACT_ATOMS: atom_id res chain seq x y z
N MET A 1 -16.78 -11.26 -4.08
CA MET A 1 -16.35 -10.12 -4.90
C MET A 1 -15.36 -9.40 -4.03
N GLU A 2 -14.07 -9.45 -4.38
CA GLU A 2 -13.07 -8.66 -3.67
C GLU A 2 -13.44 -7.20 -3.90
N GLU A 3 -13.66 -6.47 -2.80
CA GLU A 3 -13.99 -5.05 -2.87
C GLU A 3 -12.73 -4.32 -3.33
N ASP A 4 -12.64 -4.07 -4.63
CA ASP A 4 -11.63 -3.20 -5.20
C ASP A 4 -11.86 -1.80 -4.66
N TYR A 5 -10.90 -1.30 -3.88
CA TYR A 5 -10.91 0.08 -3.41
C TYR A 5 -9.90 0.90 -4.20
N TYR A 6 -10.17 2.19 -4.35
CA TYR A 6 -9.27 3.07 -5.07
C TYR A 6 -8.04 3.40 -4.22
N CYS A 7 -6.85 3.05 -4.72
CA CYS A 7 -5.59 3.38 -4.08
C CYS A 7 -5.03 4.70 -4.66
N PRO A 8 -4.90 5.78 -3.86
CA PRO A 8 -4.34 7.04 -4.35
C PRO A 8 -2.86 6.95 -4.73
N LEU A 9 -2.10 6.06 -4.08
CA LEU A 9 -0.68 5.85 -4.38
C LEU A 9 -0.48 5.26 -5.79
N LEU A 10 -1.35 4.32 -6.18
CA LEU A 10 -1.27 3.64 -7.48
C LEU A 10 -2.19 4.25 -8.54
N ASN A 11 -3.03 5.20 -8.15
CA ASN A 11 -3.99 5.89 -9.00
C ASN A 11 -4.91 4.92 -9.79
N LYS A 12 -5.32 3.83 -9.15
CA LYS A 12 -6.20 2.79 -9.73
C LYS A 12 -6.91 1.99 -8.62
N GLY A 13 -7.94 1.23 -9.01
CA GLY A 13 -8.54 0.21 -8.15
C GLY A 13 -7.56 -0.93 -7.90
N ILE A 14 -7.47 -1.38 -6.65
CA ILE A 14 -6.65 -2.53 -6.26
C ILE A 14 -7.39 -3.41 -5.25
N GLU A 15 -6.99 -4.68 -5.21
CA GLU A 15 -7.38 -5.61 -4.17
C GLU A 15 -6.76 -5.24 -2.82
N LEU A 16 -7.47 -5.58 -1.74
CA LEU A 16 -6.97 -5.39 -0.37
C LEU A 16 -5.66 -6.13 -0.12
N GLY A 17 -5.43 -7.29 -0.74
CA GLY A 17 -4.18 -8.05 -0.62
C GLY A 17 -2.97 -7.21 -1.05
N LEU A 18 -3.04 -6.57 -2.21
CA LEU A 18 -1.95 -5.72 -2.71
C LEU A 18 -1.70 -4.50 -1.80
N CYS A 19 -2.77 -3.92 -1.23
CA CYS A 19 -2.63 -2.88 -0.22
C CYS A 19 -1.84 -3.36 1.00
N MET A 20 -2.17 -4.55 1.49
CA MET A 20 -1.50 -5.15 2.65
C MET A 20 -0.01 -5.35 2.34
N ASP A 21 0.33 -5.96 1.21
CA ASP A 21 1.73 -6.22 0.84
C ASP A 21 2.56 -4.92 0.80
N ILE A 22 2.03 -3.88 0.18
CA ILE A 22 2.67 -2.55 0.14
C ILE A 22 2.90 -2.01 1.55
N ASN A 23 1.89 -2.08 2.43
CA ASN A 23 2.00 -1.53 3.79
C ASN A 23 2.91 -2.37 4.69
N TYR A 24 2.89 -3.70 4.58
CA TYR A 24 3.78 -4.60 5.32
C TYR A 24 5.25 -4.37 4.95
N GLU A 25 5.54 -4.19 3.66
CA GLU A 25 6.90 -3.90 3.20
C GLU A 25 7.36 -2.51 3.60
N ARG A 26 6.49 -1.51 3.45
CA ARG A 26 6.74 -0.11 3.87
C ARG A 26 7.09 0.00 5.35
N GLU A 27 6.35 -0.71 6.20
CA GLU A 27 6.56 -0.79 7.66
C GLU A 27 7.70 -1.75 8.07
N LYS A 28 8.39 -2.36 7.10
CA LYS A 28 9.49 -3.34 7.30
C LYS A 28 9.07 -4.58 8.09
N ILE A 29 7.79 -4.95 8.05
CA ILE A 29 7.26 -6.16 8.68
C ILE A 29 7.56 -7.39 7.81
N ALA A 30 7.54 -7.21 6.48
CA ALA A 30 7.88 -8.23 5.51
C ALA A 30 8.72 -7.64 4.37
N ASN A 31 9.34 -8.50 3.56
CA ASN A 31 10.07 -8.09 2.36
C ASN A 31 9.57 -8.89 1.16
N PHE A 32 8.62 -8.32 0.42
CA PHE A 32 8.01 -8.93 -0.76
C PHE A 32 8.66 -8.41 -2.06
N ASN A 33 9.57 -7.43 -1.98
CA ASN A 33 10.07 -6.60 -3.08
C ASN A 33 8.99 -5.84 -3.86
N ILE A 34 7.76 -5.72 -3.32
CA ILE A 34 6.61 -5.13 -4.02
C ILE A 34 6.83 -3.64 -4.30
N LEU A 35 7.50 -2.90 -3.41
CA LEU A 35 7.78 -1.48 -3.62
C LEU A 35 8.72 -1.29 -4.82
N THR A 36 9.70 -2.19 -4.95
CA THR A 36 10.65 -2.16 -6.07
C THR A 36 9.97 -2.57 -7.38
N GLU A 37 9.17 -3.64 -7.37
CA GLU A 37 8.46 -4.13 -8.55
C GLU A 37 7.47 -3.09 -9.09
N LEU A 38 6.74 -2.42 -8.21
CA LEU A 38 5.78 -1.37 -8.56
C LEU A 38 6.45 0.00 -8.78
N ARG A 39 7.78 0.10 -8.60
CA ARG A 39 8.56 1.35 -8.69
C ARG A 39 8.01 2.45 -7.78
N ILE A 40 7.54 2.06 -6.61
CA ILE A 40 7.02 2.95 -5.58
C ILE A 40 8.19 3.48 -4.75
N ASN A 41 8.31 4.80 -4.64
CA ASN A 41 9.20 5.40 -3.66
C ASN A 41 8.60 5.23 -2.26
N LYS A 42 9.39 4.69 -1.32
CA LYS A 42 8.97 4.52 0.07
C LYS A 42 8.51 5.82 0.72
N GLU A 43 9.18 6.95 0.46
CA GLU A 43 8.80 8.25 1.04
C GLU A 43 7.43 8.73 0.54
N GLU A 44 7.15 8.54 -0.75
CA GLU A 44 5.84 8.84 -1.34
C GLU A 44 4.75 7.92 -0.77
N ALA A 45 5.07 6.62 -0.64
CA ALA A 45 4.19 5.65 -0.02
C ALA A 45 3.91 6.01 1.45
N ASP A 46 4.91 6.44 2.21
CA ASP A 46 4.72 6.87 3.60
C ASP A 46 3.82 8.09 3.68
N HIS A 47 4.05 9.12 2.84
CA HIS A 47 3.21 10.32 2.83
C HIS A 47 1.76 10.01 2.43
N CYS A 48 1.55 9.08 1.50
CA CYS A 48 0.21 8.69 1.03
C CYS A 48 -0.51 7.75 2.01
N CYS A 49 0.15 6.67 2.42
CA CYS A 49 -0.48 5.57 3.16
C CYS A 49 -0.70 5.88 4.64
N THR A 50 0.16 6.68 5.28
CA THR A 50 -0.05 7.08 6.69
C THR A 50 -1.30 7.94 6.90
N LYS A 51 -1.77 8.62 5.84
CA LYS A 51 -2.99 9.44 5.84
C LYS A 51 -4.18 8.72 5.20
N CYS A 52 -3.99 7.48 4.72
CA CYS A 52 -5.02 6.77 3.98
C CYS A 52 -6.14 6.34 4.95
N PRO A 53 -7.42 6.65 4.67
CA PRO A 53 -8.53 6.20 5.51
C PRO A 53 -8.66 4.67 5.54
N HIS A 54 -8.15 4.00 4.51
CA HIS A 54 -8.09 2.54 4.39
C HIS A 54 -6.76 1.96 4.85
N HIS A 55 -5.94 2.73 5.59
CA HIS A 55 -4.68 2.22 6.11
C HIS A 55 -4.94 1.00 7.02
N PRO A 56 -4.39 -0.18 6.69
CA PRO A 56 -4.76 -1.42 7.35
C PRO A 56 -4.28 -1.52 8.79
N PHE A 57 -3.28 -0.71 9.17
CA PHE A 57 -2.74 -0.65 10.51
C PHE A 57 -3.18 0.59 11.28
N ASN A 58 -4.36 1.16 10.98
CA ASN A 58 -4.93 2.26 11.77
C ASN A 58 -4.74 1.97 13.27
N LYS A 59 -3.91 2.79 13.92
CA LYS A 59 -3.79 2.88 15.37
C LYS A 59 -4.84 3.83 15.90
#